data_AF-A0A6C0EWL9-F1
#
_entry.id   AF-A0A6C0EWL9-F1
#
_cell.length_a   1.000
_cell.length_b   1.000
_cell.length_c   1.000
_cell.angle_alpha   90.00
_cell.angle_beta   90.00
_cell.angle_gamma   90.00
#
_symmetry.space_group_name_H-M   'P 1'
#
loop_
_entity.id
_entity.type
_entity.pdbx_description
1 polymer ?
#
loop_
_entity_poly.entity_id
_entity_poly.type
_entity_poly.pdbx_seq_one_letter_code
_entity_poly.pdbx_strand_id
1 'polypeptide(L)'
;MSTDNTDDSSWCTMSTDSENGEMRETGESGEMRKLENEKYEIENRFENRFNNCGHYIAGCKIVAKCCDKEFGCRLCHDSEISDHQINRYDITEIVCNVCKMRQPVSNICVNPDCNNNMNNIEFAKYYCGVCNLYSNEPPAEIYHCDKCNICRMCSIGHTREEYFHCDKCGGCINKCIKDTHKCISEAFNNDCCICLESIFLSRDSTIILPCGHIIHSECYMSSIRQNRFTCPLCRKTMLMGGMLEKVTAEYDRLISTMQYNGSINTQIICNDCEFKGEVRFHPMGLKCRGCGGYNTLNAGRRDNNVDDTDGTSE
;
A
#
# COMPACT_ATOMS: atom_id res chain seq x y z
N MET A 1 -5.25 -11.68 -48.72
CA MET A 1 -6.63 -11.18 -48.79
C MET A 1 -7.18 -11.11 -47.38
N SER A 2 -7.03 -9.93 -46.81
CA SER A 2 -7.71 -9.34 -45.65
C SER A 2 -8.03 -7.92 -46.18
N THR A 3 -9.22 -7.36 -45.98
CA THR A 3 -9.66 -6.59 -44.80
C THR A 3 -11.05 -6.01 -45.17
N ASP A 4 -12.04 -6.04 -44.28
CA ASP A 4 -12.54 -4.94 -43.41
C ASP A 4 -13.60 -4.01 -44.02
N ASN A 5 -14.64 -3.79 -43.20
CA ASN A 5 -15.43 -2.58 -42.87
C ASN A 5 -15.89 -1.57 -43.94
N THR A 6 -17.13 -1.05 -43.78
CA THR A 6 -17.49 0.34 -43.36
C THR A 6 -18.96 0.69 -43.68
N ASP A 7 -19.71 1.26 -42.72
CA ASP A 7 -20.35 2.62 -42.72
C ASP A 7 -21.73 2.69 -43.45
N ASP A 8 -22.67 3.64 -43.26
CA ASP A 8 -22.62 5.01 -42.73
C ASP A 8 -24.05 5.60 -42.51
N SER A 9 -24.11 6.68 -41.71
CA SER A 9 -24.94 7.93 -41.79
C SER A 9 -26.42 7.92 -42.28
N SER A 10 -27.32 8.88 -42.00
CA SER A 10 -27.30 10.26 -41.51
C SER A 10 -28.75 10.65 -41.13
N TRP A 11 -28.97 11.62 -40.24
CA TRP A 11 -29.96 12.68 -40.52
C TRP A 11 -29.80 13.92 -39.61
N CYS A 12 -29.64 15.07 -40.27
CA CYS A 12 -29.74 16.43 -39.74
C CYS A 12 -30.79 17.18 -40.59
N THR A 13 -31.66 17.98 -39.94
CA THR A 13 -32.18 19.33 -40.34
C THR A 13 -33.41 19.66 -39.46
N MET A 14 -33.34 20.60 -38.50
CA MET A 14 -33.52 22.07 -38.54
C MET A 14 -34.97 22.61 -38.61
N SER A 15 -35.31 23.39 -37.55
CA SER A 15 -36.25 24.54 -37.47
C SER A 15 -37.77 24.23 -37.48
N THR A 16 -38.69 24.88 -36.74
CA THR A 16 -38.92 26.31 -36.41
C THR A 16 -39.82 26.55 -35.16
N ASP A 17 -39.44 27.52 -34.32
CA ASP A 17 -40.21 28.61 -33.68
C ASP A 17 -41.66 28.47 -33.12
N SER A 18 -41.71 28.65 -31.78
CA SER A 18 -42.55 29.56 -30.98
C SER A 18 -44.09 29.55 -31.09
N GLU A 19 -44.74 29.11 -30.00
CA GLU A 19 -45.92 29.80 -29.46
C GLU A 19 -45.83 29.89 -27.93
N ASN A 20 -46.11 31.10 -27.43
CA ASN A 20 -46.03 31.54 -26.05
C ASN A 20 -47.03 30.80 -25.14
N GLY A 21 -46.52 30.14 -24.11
CA GLY A 21 -47.27 29.79 -22.91
C GLY A 21 -46.74 30.61 -21.73
N GLU A 22 -47.51 31.60 -21.26
CA GLU A 22 -47.28 32.26 -19.97
C GLU A 22 -47.37 31.21 -18.85
N MET A 23 -46.23 30.64 -18.46
CA MET A 23 -46.13 29.88 -17.21
C MET A 23 -45.89 30.88 -16.08
N ARG A 24 -46.94 31.10 -15.29
CA ARG A 24 -46.84 31.68 -13.96
C ARG A 24 -45.77 30.91 -13.18
N GLU A 25 -44.66 31.57 -12.84
CA GLU A 25 -43.71 31.04 -11.87
C GLU A 25 -44.44 30.88 -10.53
N THR A 26 -44.85 29.65 -10.23
CA THR A 26 -45.25 29.28 -8.88
C THR A 26 -44.02 29.39 -7.99
N GLY A 27 -44.13 30.14 -6.89
CA GLY A 27 -43.03 30.44 -5.95
C GLY A 27 -42.38 29.20 -5.28
N GLU A 28 -42.86 28.00 -5.58
CA GLU A 28 -42.35 26.72 -5.07
C GLU A 28 -41.00 26.32 -5.69
N SER A 29 -40.72 26.75 -6.94
CA SER A 29 -39.46 26.42 -7.63
C SER A 29 -38.26 27.19 -7.08
N GLY A 30 -38.49 28.41 -6.58
CA GLY A 30 -37.47 29.26 -5.97
C GLY A 30 -37.10 28.84 -4.54
N GLU A 31 -38.06 28.33 -3.76
CA GLU A 31 -37.81 27.81 -2.41
C GLU A 31 -37.05 26.47 -2.44
N MET A 32 -37.41 25.54 -3.32
CA MET A 32 -36.68 24.29 -3.51
C MET A 32 -35.22 24.54 -3.91
N ARG A 33 -34.98 25.47 -4.84
CA ARG A 33 -33.62 25.83 -5.28
C ARG A 33 -32.80 26.54 -4.20
N LYS A 34 -33.46 27.29 -3.30
CA LYS A 34 -32.81 27.88 -2.12
C LYS A 34 -32.43 26.81 -1.10
N LEU A 35 -33.31 25.86 -0.82
CA LEU A 35 -33.04 24.74 0.11
C LEU A 35 -31.92 23.83 -0.43
N GLU A 36 -31.88 23.58 -1.74
CA GLU A 36 -30.80 22.82 -2.38
C GLU A 36 -29.47 23.57 -2.34
N ASN A 37 -29.45 24.88 -2.58
CA ASN A 37 -28.25 25.70 -2.45
C ASN A 37 -27.79 25.82 -1.00
N GLU A 38 -28.70 25.99 -0.04
CA GLU A 38 -28.38 25.98 1.39
C GLU A 38 -27.84 24.62 1.82
N LYS A 39 -28.44 23.51 1.36
CA LYS A 39 -27.93 22.16 1.61
C LYS A 39 -26.54 21.98 1.01
N TYR A 40 -26.30 22.41 -0.23
CA TYR A 40 -25.00 22.35 -0.89
C TYR A 40 -23.95 23.23 -0.21
N GLU A 41 -24.32 24.43 0.27
CA GLU A 41 -23.43 25.29 1.05
C GLU A 41 -23.13 24.72 2.44
N ILE A 42 -24.12 24.08 3.09
CA ILE A 42 -23.94 23.37 4.35
C ILE A 42 -23.03 22.16 4.16
N GLU A 43 -23.23 21.35 3.11
CA GLU A 43 -22.39 20.21 2.75
C GLU A 43 -20.96 20.65 2.43
N ASN A 44 -20.76 21.71 1.63
CA ASN A 44 -19.43 22.28 1.36
C ASN A 44 -18.75 22.89 2.61
N ARG A 45 -19.52 23.51 3.51
CA ARG A 45 -19.00 23.97 4.80
C ARG A 45 -18.66 22.79 5.70
N PHE A 46 -19.37 21.67 5.61
CA PHE A 46 -19.06 20.43 6.33
C PHE A 46 -17.79 19.77 5.76
N GLU A 47 -17.65 19.67 4.44
CA GLU A 47 -16.46 19.12 3.78
C GLU A 47 -15.20 19.93 4.08
N ASN A 48 -15.26 21.26 4.03
CA ASN A 48 -14.12 22.13 4.39
C ASN A 48 -13.75 22.10 5.89
N ARG A 49 -14.61 21.59 6.78
CA ARG A 49 -14.30 21.47 8.22
C ARG A 49 -13.40 20.29 8.56
N PHE A 50 -13.43 19.24 7.75
CA PHE A 50 -12.71 17.99 8.01
C PHE A 50 -11.55 17.73 7.04
N ASN A 51 -11.44 18.52 5.98
CA ASN A 51 -10.42 18.35 4.96
C ASN A 51 -9.12 19.08 5.33
N ASN A 52 -8.36 18.50 6.28
CA ASN A 52 -7.09 19.04 6.74
C ASN A 52 -5.91 18.75 5.80
N CYS A 53 -5.92 17.56 5.19
CA CYS A 53 -4.89 17.11 4.26
C CYS A 53 -5.36 15.82 3.56
N GLY A 54 -4.68 15.44 2.48
CA GLY A 54 -4.91 14.16 1.80
C GLY A 54 -4.50 12.91 2.59
N HIS A 55 -3.93 13.06 3.79
CA HIS A 55 -3.46 11.92 4.59
C HIS A 55 -4.48 11.40 5.59
N TYR A 56 -5.16 12.32 6.28
CA TYR A 56 -6.14 12.04 7.32
C TYR A 56 -7.19 13.15 7.37
N ILE A 57 -8.45 12.74 7.42
CA ILE A 57 -9.62 13.62 7.56
C ILE A 57 -9.88 13.83 9.05
N ALA A 58 -9.82 15.07 9.53
CA ALA A 58 -9.94 15.41 10.94
C ALA A 58 -10.47 16.84 11.13
N GLY A 59 -11.16 17.09 12.24
CA GLY A 59 -11.71 18.40 12.61
C GLY A 59 -10.73 19.33 13.34
N CYS A 60 -9.47 18.93 13.49
CA CYS A 60 -8.43 19.70 14.18
C CYS A 60 -7.05 19.55 13.54
N LYS A 61 -6.21 20.59 13.64
CA LYS A 61 -4.79 20.55 13.28
C LYS A 61 -3.94 20.22 14.50
N ILE A 62 -2.83 19.52 14.30
CA ILE A 62 -1.83 19.29 15.36
C ILE A 62 -0.89 20.48 15.48
N VAL A 63 -0.43 20.78 16.69
CA VAL A 63 0.63 21.78 16.92
C VAL A 63 1.95 21.04 17.13
N ALA A 64 2.92 21.30 16.25
CA ALA A 64 4.22 20.68 16.29
C ALA A 64 5.12 21.34 17.34
N LYS A 65 5.40 20.65 18.46
CA LYS A 65 6.24 21.19 19.55
C LYS A 65 7.65 21.62 19.11
N CYS A 66 8.19 20.98 18.07
CA CYS A 66 9.51 21.27 17.53
C CYS A 66 9.63 22.66 16.86
N CYS A 67 8.55 23.19 16.30
CA CYS A 67 8.57 24.47 15.58
C CYS A 67 7.40 25.42 15.91
N ASP A 68 6.51 25.02 16.81
CA ASP A 68 5.27 25.72 17.21
C ASP A 68 4.37 26.12 16.04
N LYS A 69 4.31 25.27 15.01
CA LYS A 69 3.48 25.46 13.82
C LYS A 69 2.34 24.45 13.75
N GLU A 70 1.25 24.84 13.09
CA GLU A 70 0.06 24.02 12.88
C GLU A 70 0.14 23.20 11.60
N PHE A 71 -0.16 21.90 11.68
CA PHE A 71 -0.21 21.03 10.51
C PHE A 71 -1.45 20.14 10.52
N GLY A 72 -1.92 19.74 9.35
CA GLY A 72 -3.05 18.80 9.25
C GLY A 72 -2.75 17.43 9.85
N CYS A 73 -1.50 16.97 9.75
CA CYS A 73 -1.00 15.77 10.40
C CYS A 73 0.54 15.74 10.41
N ARG A 74 1.12 14.70 11.02
CA ARG A 74 2.59 14.51 11.05
C ARG A 74 3.24 14.44 9.66
N LEU A 75 2.55 13.85 8.69
CA LEU A 75 3.10 13.66 7.35
C LEU A 75 3.17 14.99 6.60
N CYS A 76 2.20 15.88 6.83
CA CYS A 76 2.26 17.24 6.30
C CYS A 76 3.45 18.01 6.88
N HIS A 77 3.67 17.91 8.21
CA HIS A 77 4.86 18.46 8.83
C HIS A 77 6.14 17.94 8.15
N ASP A 78 6.32 16.62 8.09
CA ASP A 78 7.55 16.01 7.57
C ASP A 78 7.76 16.26 6.07
N SER A 79 6.70 16.59 5.31
CA SER A 79 6.80 17.01 3.91
C SER A 79 7.10 18.49 3.73
N GLU A 80 6.62 19.35 4.64
CA GLU A 80 6.78 20.81 4.55
C GLU A 80 8.07 21.30 5.25
N ILE A 81 8.55 20.55 6.24
CA ILE A 81 9.74 20.86 7.04
C ILE A 81 10.82 19.81 6.76
N SER A 82 11.84 20.20 6.01
CA SER A 82 12.95 19.32 5.62
C SER A 82 13.97 19.06 6.73
N ASP A 83 14.06 19.96 7.71
CA ASP A 83 15.19 20.03 8.62
C ASP A 83 15.11 19.00 9.75
N HIS A 84 13.89 18.56 10.08
CA HIS A 84 13.62 17.59 11.14
C HIS A 84 12.26 16.92 10.93
N GLN A 85 12.07 15.78 11.59
CA GLN A 85 10.79 15.10 11.64
C GLN A 85 10.07 15.39 12.96
N ILE A 86 8.74 15.42 12.90
CA ILE A 86 7.92 15.62 14.10
C ILE A 86 7.86 14.34 14.94
N ASN A 87 8.09 14.50 16.24
CA ASN A 87 7.80 13.44 17.20
C ASN A 87 6.32 13.46 17.59
N ARG A 88 5.58 12.42 17.18
CA ARG A 88 4.14 12.30 17.46
C ARG A 88 3.79 12.25 18.95
N TYR A 89 4.68 11.76 19.79
CA TYR A 89 4.44 11.63 21.24
C TYR A 89 4.60 12.98 21.97
N ASP A 90 5.29 13.94 21.35
CA ASP A 90 5.53 15.26 21.94
C ASP A 90 4.39 16.26 21.66
N ILE A 91 3.41 15.86 20.86
CA ILE A 91 2.24 16.70 20.54
C ILE A 91 1.35 16.78 21.78
N THR A 92 1.22 17.97 22.34
CA THR A 92 0.39 18.25 23.52
C THR A 92 -0.80 19.16 23.21
N GLU A 93 -0.81 19.81 22.05
CA GLU A 93 -1.82 20.79 21.66
C GLU A 93 -2.32 20.57 20.25
N ILE A 94 -3.57 20.97 20.04
CA ILE A 94 -4.29 20.94 18.76
C ILE A 94 -5.05 22.25 18.56
N VAL A 95 -5.42 22.55 17.32
CA VAL A 95 -6.23 23.71 16.96
C VAL A 95 -7.52 23.27 16.29
N CYS A 96 -8.65 23.69 16.82
CA CYS A 96 -9.97 23.39 16.24
C CYS A 96 -10.12 24.05 14.86
N ASN A 97 -10.59 23.30 13.85
CA ASN A 97 -10.79 23.86 12.52
C ASN A 97 -11.93 24.88 12.43
N VAL A 98 -12.93 24.76 13.30
CA VAL A 98 -14.14 25.60 13.29
C VAL A 98 -13.89 26.90 14.03
N CYS A 99 -13.66 26.83 15.35
CA CYS A 99 -13.55 28.01 16.19
C CYS A 99 -12.12 28.53 16.36
N LYS A 100 -11.12 27.86 15.78
CA LYS A 100 -9.69 28.21 15.85
C LYS A 100 -9.10 28.25 17.27
N MET A 101 -9.77 27.63 18.24
CA MET A 101 -9.26 27.49 19.60
C MET A 101 -8.04 26.56 19.59
N ARG A 102 -6.90 27.06 20.09
CA ARG A 102 -5.74 26.24 20.48
C ARG A 102 -6.02 25.65 21.86
N GLN A 103 -5.89 24.34 21.99
CA GLN A 103 -6.29 23.60 23.18
C GLN A 103 -5.42 22.35 23.41
N PRO A 104 -5.43 21.77 24.62
CA PRO A 104 -4.78 20.48 24.85
C PRO A 104 -5.34 19.36 23.96
N VAL A 105 -4.49 18.37 23.68
CA VAL A 105 -4.89 17.15 22.94
C VAL A 105 -6.12 16.51 23.55
N SER A 106 -7.11 16.31 22.70
CA SER A 106 -8.42 15.75 23.05
C SER A 106 -9.14 15.41 21.74
N ASN A 107 -10.25 14.68 21.82
CA ASN A 107 -11.10 14.42 20.64
C ASN A 107 -12.29 15.37 20.55
N ILE A 108 -12.42 16.36 21.42
CA ILE A 108 -13.59 17.27 21.48
C ILE A 108 -13.08 18.70 21.67
N CYS A 109 -13.74 19.68 21.07
CA CYS A 109 -13.40 21.08 21.26
C CYS A 109 -13.65 21.52 22.72
N VAL A 110 -12.77 22.33 23.30
CA VAL A 110 -12.99 22.86 24.67
C VAL A 110 -13.91 24.09 24.68
N ASN A 111 -14.13 24.73 23.53
CA ASN A 111 -14.99 25.90 23.41
C ASN A 111 -16.47 25.47 23.46
N PRO A 112 -17.25 25.85 24.50
CA PRO A 112 -18.66 25.46 24.64
C PRO A 112 -19.54 25.93 23.49
N ASP A 113 -19.27 27.12 22.93
CA ASP A 113 -20.04 27.64 21.81
C ASP A 113 -19.81 26.82 20.54
N CYS A 114 -18.59 26.29 20.36
CA CYS A 114 -18.27 25.39 19.27
C CYS A 114 -18.96 24.03 19.44
N ASN A 115 -19.06 23.54 20.67
CA ASN A 115 -19.71 22.26 20.98
C ASN A 115 -21.24 22.34 20.87
N ASN A 116 -21.85 23.41 21.38
CA ASN A 116 -23.30 23.57 21.43
C ASN A 116 -23.91 23.87 20.06
N ASN A 117 -23.25 24.69 19.23
CA ASN A 117 -23.76 25.06 17.90
C ASN A 117 -23.65 23.92 16.87
N MET A 118 -22.94 22.85 17.19
CA MET A 118 -22.62 21.76 16.26
C MET A 118 -22.80 20.35 16.83
N ASN A 119 -23.64 20.15 17.85
CA ASN A 119 -23.95 18.83 18.41
C ASN A 119 -22.72 18.02 18.90
N ASN A 120 -21.83 18.61 19.72
CA ASN A 120 -20.71 17.89 20.36
C ASN A 120 -19.87 17.03 19.39
N ILE A 121 -19.44 17.60 18.26
CA ILE A 121 -18.69 16.86 17.25
C ILE A 121 -17.30 16.50 17.76
N GLU A 122 -17.03 15.21 17.78
CA GLU A 122 -15.68 14.66 17.90
C GLU A 122 -14.81 15.09 16.71
N PHE A 123 -13.54 15.41 16.94
CA PHE A 123 -12.61 15.77 15.87
C PHE A 123 -12.35 14.61 14.91
N ALA A 124 -12.43 13.38 15.40
CA ALA A 124 -12.30 12.18 14.60
C ALA A 124 -13.07 10.98 15.17
N LYS A 125 -13.64 10.14 14.30
CA LYS A 125 -14.20 8.82 14.66
C LYS A 125 -13.13 7.90 15.24
N TYR A 126 -11.93 7.89 14.64
CA TYR A 126 -10.75 7.24 15.22
C TYR A 126 -9.82 8.29 15.82
N TYR A 127 -9.63 8.22 17.12
CA TYR A 127 -8.66 9.01 17.86
C TYR A 127 -7.72 8.11 18.66
N CYS A 128 -6.41 8.35 18.55
CA CYS A 128 -5.41 7.73 19.40
C CYS A 128 -4.59 8.81 20.10
N GLY A 129 -4.78 8.95 21.43
CA GLY A 129 -4.05 9.92 22.24
C GLY A 129 -2.57 9.59 22.45
N VAL A 130 -2.17 8.32 22.29
CA VAL A 130 -0.74 7.93 22.33
C VAL A 130 -0.02 8.43 21.09
N CYS A 131 -0.61 8.22 19.92
CA CYS A 131 -0.02 8.59 18.63
C CYS A 131 -0.39 10.00 18.16
N ASN A 132 -1.30 10.68 18.87
CA ASN A 132 -1.97 11.91 18.45
C ASN A 132 -2.50 11.84 17.00
N LEU A 133 -3.16 10.72 16.68
CA LEU A 133 -3.71 10.45 15.36
C LEU A 133 -5.23 10.64 15.36
N TYR A 134 -5.72 11.37 14.36
CA TYR A 134 -7.13 11.71 14.15
C TYR A 134 -7.54 11.28 12.74
N SER A 135 -8.60 10.47 12.61
CA SER A 135 -9.14 10.07 11.30
C SER A 135 -10.65 9.78 11.34
N ASN A 136 -11.43 10.47 10.50
CA ASN A 136 -12.88 10.30 10.37
C ASN A 136 -13.31 9.25 9.34
N GLU A 137 -12.59 9.17 8.23
CA GLU A 137 -12.91 8.28 7.13
C GLU A 137 -11.64 7.57 6.67
N PRO A 138 -11.07 6.71 7.54
CA PRO A 138 -9.92 5.94 7.13
C PRO A 138 -10.37 4.92 6.07
N PRO A 139 -9.54 4.64 5.05
CA PRO A 139 -9.86 3.66 4.00
C PRO A 139 -9.94 2.22 4.52
N ALA A 140 -9.41 1.96 5.72
CA ALA A 140 -9.48 0.71 6.44
C ALA A 140 -9.42 0.97 7.95
N GLU A 141 -9.79 -0.02 8.77
CA GLU A 141 -9.76 0.13 10.22
C GLU A 141 -8.34 0.45 10.72
N ILE A 142 -8.23 1.44 11.60
CA ILE A 142 -6.98 1.81 12.27
C ILE A 142 -7.04 1.30 13.70
N TYR A 143 -5.92 0.81 14.23
CA TYR A 143 -5.80 0.42 15.62
C TYR A 143 -4.43 0.75 16.19
N HIS A 144 -4.35 0.99 17.49
CA HIS A 144 -3.08 1.11 18.18
C HIS A 144 -2.55 -0.28 18.55
N CYS A 145 -1.27 -0.53 18.26
CA CYS A 145 -0.59 -1.73 18.75
C CYS A 145 0.39 -1.32 19.86
N ASP A 146 0.08 -1.69 21.11
CA ASP A 146 0.89 -1.33 22.28
C ASP A 146 2.34 -1.83 22.16
N LYS A 147 2.54 -3.03 21.61
CA LYS A 147 3.87 -3.62 21.40
C LYS A 147 4.71 -2.88 20.36
N CYS A 148 4.06 -2.37 19.30
CA CYS A 148 4.74 -1.52 18.31
C CYS A 148 4.83 -0.05 18.78
N ASN A 149 4.02 0.32 19.77
CA ASN A 149 3.72 1.69 20.20
C ASN A 149 3.26 2.62 19.06
N ILE A 150 2.67 2.09 17.99
CA ILE A 150 2.18 2.90 16.85
C ILE A 150 0.83 2.42 16.36
N CYS A 151 0.07 3.35 15.76
CA CYS A 151 -1.14 3.01 15.03
C CYS A 151 -0.81 2.26 13.75
N ARG A 152 -1.49 1.13 13.54
CA ARG A 152 -1.45 0.31 12.33
C ARG A 152 -2.79 0.45 11.60
N MET A 153 -2.74 0.28 10.29
CA MET A 153 -3.93 0.23 9.44
C MET A 153 -4.10 -1.22 8.98
N CYS A 154 -5.31 -1.74 9.10
CA CYS A 154 -5.68 -3.03 8.52
C CYS A 154 -5.67 -2.94 6.98
N SER A 155 -5.57 -4.08 6.30
CA SER A 155 -5.84 -4.12 4.87
C SER A 155 -7.32 -3.78 4.61
N ILE A 156 -7.62 -3.25 3.42
CA ILE A 156 -9.00 -2.90 3.04
C ILE A 156 -9.91 -4.14 3.19
N GLY A 157 -11.03 -3.96 3.88
CA GLY A 157 -12.01 -5.02 4.14
C GLY A 157 -11.66 -5.94 5.32
N HIS A 158 -10.54 -5.70 6.01
CA HIS A 158 -10.14 -6.46 7.19
C HIS A 158 -10.30 -5.66 8.47
N THR A 159 -10.49 -6.36 9.58
CA THR A 159 -10.70 -5.75 10.91
C THR A 159 -9.55 -6.02 11.87
N ARG A 160 -9.51 -5.27 12.98
CA ARG A 160 -8.50 -5.43 14.03
C ARG A 160 -8.38 -6.87 14.53
N GLU A 161 -9.50 -7.59 14.62
CA GLU A 161 -9.55 -8.95 15.16
C GLU A 161 -8.79 -9.95 14.29
N GLU A 162 -8.55 -9.62 13.02
CA GLU A 162 -7.80 -10.47 12.10
C GLU A 162 -6.28 -10.27 12.20
N TYR A 163 -5.81 -9.33 13.03
CA TYR A 163 -4.38 -9.06 13.21
C TYR A 163 -3.88 -9.47 14.58
N PHE A 164 -2.61 -9.85 14.63
CA PHE A 164 -1.87 -10.06 15.87
C PHE A 164 -0.44 -9.54 15.73
N HIS A 165 0.19 -9.21 16.85
CA HIS A 165 1.61 -8.87 16.89
C HIS A 165 2.43 -10.16 17.03
N CYS A 166 3.35 -10.39 16.11
CA CYS A 166 4.32 -11.47 16.19
C CYS A 166 5.61 -10.93 16.83
N ASP A 167 5.86 -11.32 18.09
CA ASP A 167 6.99 -10.83 18.89
C ASP A 167 8.34 -11.16 18.24
N LYS A 168 8.46 -12.33 17.62
CA LYS A 168 9.70 -12.74 16.95
C LYS A 168 9.93 -11.91 15.68
N CYS A 169 8.92 -11.69 14.86
CA CYS A 169 9.06 -10.87 13.65
C CYS A 169 9.21 -9.37 13.94
N GLY A 170 8.76 -8.91 15.12
CA GLY A 170 8.75 -7.49 15.49
C GLY A 170 7.64 -6.69 14.80
N GLY A 171 6.52 -7.32 14.42
CA GLY A 171 5.49 -6.64 13.62
C GLY A 171 4.09 -7.25 13.70
N CYS A 172 3.11 -6.46 13.24
CA CYS A 172 1.71 -6.86 13.18
C CYS A 172 1.40 -7.56 11.86
N ILE A 173 0.84 -8.77 11.93
CA ILE A 173 0.53 -9.59 10.76
C ILE A 173 -0.90 -10.14 10.85
N ASN A 174 -1.47 -10.47 9.71
CA ASN A 174 -2.79 -11.09 9.65
C ASN A 174 -2.72 -12.54 10.19
N LYS A 175 -3.73 -12.94 10.96
CA LYS A 175 -3.85 -14.26 11.59
C LYS A 175 -3.91 -15.38 10.56
N CYS A 176 -4.33 -15.13 9.33
CA CYS A 176 -4.37 -16.13 8.25
C CYS A 176 -2.99 -16.74 7.95
N ILE A 177 -1.90 -16.02 8.23
CA ILE A 177 -0.53 -16.49 8.04
C ILE A 177 0.18 -16.83 9.36
N LYS A 178 -0.55 -16.85 10.48
CA LYS A 178 0.03 -17.06 11.82
C LYS A 178 0.94 -18.28 11.89
N ASP A 179 0.48 -19.41 11.34
CA ASP A 179 1.18 -20.70 11.43
C ASP A 179 1.96 -21.06 10.16
N THR A 180 1.83 -20.26 9.09
CA THR A 180 2.41 -20.57 7.77
C THR A 180 3.53 -19.62 7.36
N HIS A 181 3.60 -18.41 7.94
CA HIS A 181 4.67 -17.48 7.62
C HIS A 181 6.03 -17.98 8.13
N LYS A 182 7.08 -17.76 7.33
CA LYS A 182 8.44 -18.01 7.77
C LYS A 182 8.87 -16.92 8.75
N CYS A 183 8.74 -17.23 10.03
CA CYS A 183 9.00 -16.32 11.13
C CYS A 183 10.52 -16.09 11.34
N ILE A 184 11.03 -14.96 10.83
CA ILE A 184 12.43 -14.51 10.96
C ILE A 184 12.50 -13.40 12.01
N SER A 185 13.51 -13.45 12.87
CA SER A 185 13.68 -12.47 13.93
C SER A 185 13.87 -11.05 13.38
N GLU A 186 13.16 -10.08 13.95
CA GLU A 186 13.28 -8.65 13.61
C GLU A 186 13.05 -8.33 12.11
N ALA A 187 12.29 -9.17 11.41
CA ALA A 187 12.07 -9.03 9.98
C ALA A 187 11.41 -7.68 9.60
N PHE A 188 10.54 -7.14 10.46
CA PHE A 188 9.88 -5.85 10.25
C PHE A 188 10.79 -4.63 10.48
N ASN A 189 11.90 -4.79 11.21
CA ASN A 189 12.83 -3.71 11.54
C ASN A 189 13.88 -3.43 10.45
N ASN A 190 13.60 -3.88 9.22
CA ASN A 190 14.42 -3.61 8.05
C ASN A 190 13.73 -2.61 7.12
N ASP A 191 14.48 -2.07 6.18
CA ASP A 191 13.93 -1.29 5.07
C ASP A 191 13.57 -2.20 3.90
N CYS A 192 12.59 -1.78 3.11
CA CYS A 192 12.19 -2.47 1.89
C CYS A 192 13.37 -2.46 0.91
N CYS A 193 13.81 -3.65 0.46
CA CYS A 193 14.95 -3.76 -0.45
C CYS A 193 14.71 -3.22 -1.87
N ILE A 194 13.51 -2.69 -2.15
CA ILE A 194 13.12 -2.15 -3.47
C ILE A 194 13.05 -0.62 -3.43
N CYS A 195 12.28 -0.03 -2.49
CA CYS A 195 12.14 1.43 -2.38
C CYS A 195 13.04 2.06 -1.30
N LEU A 196 13.71 1.25 -0.46
CA LEU A 196 14.55 1.69 0.66
C LEU A 196 13.81 2.43 1.77
N GLU A 197 12.48 2.35 1.80
CA GLU A 197 11.67 2.91 2.89
C GLU A 197 11.45 1.88 4.00
N SER A 198 11.24 2.39 5.22
CA SER A 198 11.02 1.56 6.41
C SER A 198 9.80 0.65 6.27
N ILE A 199 9.98 -0.64 6.54
CA ILE A 199 8.87 -1.58 6.68
C ILE A 199 8.07 -1.30 7.96
N PHE A 200 8.76 -0.97 9.05
CA PHE A 200 8.12 -0.75 10.34
C PHE A 200 7.37 0.59 10.42
N LEU A 201 7.94 1.69 9.93
CA LEU A 201 7.39 3.04 10.09
C LEU A 201 6.46 3.48 8.95
N SER A 202 6.52 2.80 7.80
CA SER A 202 5.63 3.09 6.68
C SER A 202 4.17 2.74 7.03
N ARG A 203 3.25 3.44 6.35
CA ARG A 203 1.81 3.15 6.40
C ARG A 203 1.39 2.14 5.34
N ASP A 204 2.27 1.87 4.38
CA ASP A 204 1.96 1.01 3.26
C ASP A 204 1.85 -0.43 3.74
N SER A 205 0.89 -1.14 3.17
CA SER A 205 0.75 -2.56 3.45
C SER A 205 2.01 -3.32 3.03
N THR A 206 2.30 -4.41 3.74
CA THR A 206 3.50 -5.21 3.55
C THR A 206 3.14 -6.66 3.24
N ILE A 207 3.97 -7.34 2.45
CA ILE A 207 3.87 -8.77 2.17
C ILE A 207 5.09 -9.47 2.77
N ILE A 208 4.83 -10.55 3.51
CA ILE A 208 5.86 -11.50 3.93
C ILE A 208 6.04 -12.51 2.80
N LEU A 209 7.20 -12.48 2.17
CA LEU A 209 7.57 -13.39 1.10
C LEU A 209 7.74 -14.83 1.63
N PRO A 210 7.70 -15.84 0.74
CA PRO A 210 7.86 -17.25 1.12
C PRO A 210 9.21 -17.54 1.78
N CYS A 211 10.22 -16.78 1.36
CA CYS A 211 11.56 -16.83 1.93
C CYS A 211 11.67 -16.18 3.33
N GLY A 212 10.64 -15.46 3.77
CA GLY A 212 10.52 -14.76 5.06
C GLY A 212 10.88 -13.27 5.01
N HIS A 213 11.48 -12.78 3.92
CA HIS A 213 11.75 -11.34 3.75
C HIS A 213 10.46 -10.55 3.57
N ILE A 214 10.47 -9.28 3.98
CA ILE A 214 9.30 -8.41 3.95
C ILE A 214 9.56 -7.26 2.98
N ILE A 215 8.60 -6.97 2.11
CA ILE A 215 8.60 -5.82 1.20
C ILE A 215 7.21 -5.17 1.20
N HIS A 216 7.09 -3.91 0.77
CA HIS A 216 5.78 -3.28 0.60
C HIS A 216 4.97 -3.99 -0.50
N SER A 217 3.65 -4.05 -0.34
CA SER A 217 2.75 -4.68 -1.28
C SER A 217 2.86 -4.06 -2.68
N GLU A 218 3.01 -2.74 -2.79
CA GLU A 218 3.19 -2.08 -4.09
C GLU A 218 4.54 -2.46 -4.74
N CYS A 219 5.61 -2.58 -3.94
CA CYS A 219 6.91 -3.05 -4.42
C CYS A 219 6.84 -4.51 -4.91
N TYR A 220 6.08 -5.37 -4.21
CA TYR A 220 5.77 -6.73 -4.67
C TYR A 220 5.04 -6.68 -6.01
N MET A 221 3.91 -5.98 -6.09
CA MET A 221 3.07 -5.92 -7.29
C MET A 221 3.81 -5.33 -8.48
N SER A 222 4.60 -4.28 -8.29
CA SER A 222 5.46 -3.69 -9.31
C SER A 222 6.49 -4.69 -9.83
N SER A 223 7.10 -5.49 -8.95
CA SER A 223 8.04 -6.55 -9.35
C SER A 223 7.35 -7.62 -10.20
N ILE A 224 6.16 -8.07 -9.79
CA ILE A 224 5.38 -9.06 -10.56
C ILE A 224 5.00 -8.51 -11.95
N ARG A 225 4.54 -7.26 -12.04
CA ARG A 225 4.21 -6.59 -13.31
C ARG A 225 5.39 -6.49 -14.27
N GLN A 226 6.61 -6.45 -13.74
CA GLN A 226 7.86 -6.43 -14.52
C GLN A 226 8.42 -7.84 -14.80
N ASN A 227 7.66 -8.91 -14.55
CA ASN A 227 8.10 -10.30 -14.66
C ASN A 227 9.33 -10.63 -13.79
N ARG A 228 9.48 -9.95 -12.65
CA ARG A 228 10.54 -10.21 -11.66
C ARG A 228 9.94 -10.99 -10.48
N PHE A 229 10.10 -12.30 -10.51
CA PHE A 229 9.47 -13.22 -9.57
C PHE A 229 10.37 -13.68 -8.42
N THR A 230 11.59 -13.16 -8.30
CA THR A 230 12.58 -13.59 -7.32
C THR A 230 12.89 -12.49 -6.31
N CYS A 231 13.04 -12.89 -5.05
CA CYS A 231 13.37 -11.99 -3.95
C CYS A 231 14.76 -11.36 -4.21
N PRO A 232 14.91 -10.02 -4.21
CA PRO A 232 16.19 -9.37 -4.46
C PRO A 232 17.28 -9.76 -3.44
N LEU A 233 16.89 -10.12 -2.21
CA LEU A 233 17.81 -10.41 -1.11
C LEU A 233 18.39 -11.84 -1.18
N CYS A 234 17.59 -12.82 -1.58
CA CYS A 234 17.99 -14.24 -1.49
C CYS A 234 17.71 -15.05 -2.75
N ARG A 235 17.19 -14.41 -3.81
CA ARG A 235 16.87 -15.01 -5.11
C ARG A 235 15.82 -16.13 -5.10
N LYS A 236 15.23 -16.46 -3.95
CA LYS A 236 14.09 -17.40 -3.86
C LYS A 236 12.84 -16.81 -4.51
N THR A 237 11.97 -17.67 -5.03
CA THR A 237 10.71 -17.31 -5.68
C THR A 237 9.77 -16.59 -4.69
N MET A 238 9.16 -15.49 -5.16
CA MET A 238 8.21 -14.66 -4.41
C MET A 238 6.76 -15.14 -4.58
N LEU A 239 6.46 -15.79 -5.72
CA LEU A 239 5.12 -16.23 -6.10
C LEU A 239 4.62 -17.37 -5.22
N MET A 240 3.34 -17.32 -4.83
CA MET A 240 2.69 -18.34 -4.00
C MET A 240 1.37 -18.83 -4.60
N GLY A 241 0.93 -20.02 -4.17
CA GLY A 241 -0.36 -20.62 -4.52
C GLY A 241 -0.59 -20.67 -6.03
N GLY A 242 -1.82 -20.32 -6.45
CA GLY A 242 -2.24 -20.42 -7.85
C GLY A 242 -1.42 -19.57 -8.85
N MET A 243 -0.73 -18.51 -8.41
CA MET A 243 0.15 -17.75 -9.31
C MET A 243 1.43 -18.54 -9.64
N LEU A 244 2.01 -19.21 -8.64
CA LEU A 244 3.17 -20.09 -8.84
C LEU A 244 2.81 -21.29 -9.72
N GLU A 245 1.63 -21.88 -9.50
CA GLU A 245 1.12 -23.00 -10.31
C GLU A 245 0.96 -22.59 -11.79
N LYS A 246 0.35 -21.44 -12.06
CA LYS A 246 0.17 -20.92 -13.42
C LYS A 246 1.51 -20.68 -14.13
N VAL A 247 2.46 -20.04 -13.47
CA VAL A 247 3.79 -19.78 -14.06
C VAL A 247 4.53 -21.09 -14.32
N THR A 248 4.48 -22.03 -13.39
CA THR A 248 5.11 -23.36 -13.54
C THR A 248 4.49 -24.15 -14.70
N ALA A 249 3.16 -24.14 -14.82
CA ALA A 249 2.44 -24.79 -15.91
C ALA A 249 2.77 -24.16 -17.27
N GLU A 250 2.97 -22.84 -17.33
CA GLU A 250 3.37 -22.17 -18.57
C GLU A 250 4.79 -22.58 -19.00
N TYR A 251 5.74 -22.68 -18.07
CA TYR A 251 7.06 -23.24 -18.38
C TYR A 251 6.97 -24.68 -18.88
N ASP A 252 6.17 -25.53 -18.23
CA ASP A 252 5.93 -26.92 -18.67
C ASP A 252 5.37 -26.97 -20.11
N ARG A 253 4.42 -26.08 -20.42
CA ARG A 253 3.83 -25.95 -21.75
C ARG A 253 4.88 -25.52 -22.78
N LEU A 254 5.64 -24.46 -22.51
CA LEU A 254 6.68 -23.94 -23.42
C LEU A 254 7.73 -25.00 -23.73
N ILE A 255 8.20 -25.72 -22.71
CA ILE A 255 9.17 -26.83 -22.86
C ILE A 255 8.59 -27.97 -23.70
N SER A 256 7.30 -28.30 -23.50
CA SER A 256 6.65 -29.36 -24.28
C SER A 256 6.45 -28.98 -25.75
N THR A 257 6.19 -27.70 -26.04
CA THR A 257 5.97 -27.21 -27.40
C THR A 257 7.25 -26.92 -28.18
N MET A 258 8.32 -26.48 -27.51
CA MET A 258 9.59 -26.18 -28.16
C MET A 258 10.48 -27.42 -28.12
N GLN A 259 10.43 -28.26 -29.15
CA GLN A 259 11.25 -29.47 -29.18
C GLN A 259 12.75 -29.14 -29.23
N TYR A 260 13.45 -29.37 -28.12
CA TYR A 260 14.91 -29.38 -28.08
C TYR A 260 15.43 -30.82 -28.11
N ASN A 261 16.01 -31.20 -29.25
CA ASN A 261 16.50 -32.58 -29.49
C ASN A 261 17.86 -32.87 -28.85
N GLY A 262 18.42 -31.93 -28.07
CA GLY A 262 19.64 -32.20 -27.31
C GLY A 262 19.37 -33.20 -26.18
N SER A 263 20.28 -34.17 -26.06
CA SER A 263 20.35 -35.13 -24.95
C SER A 263 21.39 -34.71 -23.91
N ILE A 264 21.64 -33.41 -23.80
CA ILE A 264 22.61 -32.85 -22.87
C ILE A 264 21.94 -32.75 -21.50
N ASN A 265 22.61 -33.28 -20.50
CA ASN A 265 22.26 -33.06 -19.11
C ASN A 265 23.12 -31.94 -18.53
N THR A 266 22.58 -31.23 -17.54
CA THR A 266 23.29 -30.17 -16.84
C THR A 266 23.09 -30.30 -15.34
N GLN A 267 24.13 -29.97 -14.59
CA GLN A 267 24.06 -29.87 -13.14
C GLN A 267 23.32 -28.58 -12.77
N ILE A 268 22.40 -28.66 -11.80
CA ILE A 268 21.68 -27.50 -11.30
C ILE A 268 21.77 -27.37 -9.78
N ILE A 269 21.57 -26.14 -9.32
CA ILE A 269 21.23 -25.82 -7.93
C ILE A 269 19.91 -25.06 -7.94
N CYS A 270 18.93 -25.50 -7.17
CA CYS A 270 17.65 -24.81 -7.03
C CYS A 270 17.72 -23.72 -5.94
N ASN A 271 17.36 -22.48 -6.28
CA ASN A 271 17.31 -21.39 -5.30
C ASN A 271 16.20 -21.61 -4.26
N ASP A 272 15.10 -22.28 -4.63
CA ASP A 272 13.93 -22.44 -3.76
C ASP A 272 14.13 -23.54 -2.71
N CYS A 273 14.41 -24.76 -3.17
CA CYS A 273 14.49 -25.96 -2.33
C CYS A 273 15.91 -26.50 -2.11
N GLU A 274 16.93 -25.81 -2.64
CA GLU A 274 18.36 -26.16 -2.46
C GLU A 274 18.77 -27.51 -3.05
N PHE A 275 17.87 -28.17 -3.80
CA PHE A 275 18.16 -29.38 -4.55
C PHE A 275 19.35 -29.18 -5.48
N LYS A 276 20.29 -30.14 -5.42
CA LYS A 276 21.42 -30.25 -6.34
C LYS A 276 21.30 -31.56 -7.09
N GLY A 277 21.47 -31.50 -8.40
CA GLY A 277 21.45 -32.71 -9.20
C GLY A 277 21.42 -32.44 -10.69
N GLU A 278 21.37 -33.51 -11.44
CA GLU A 278 21.42 -33.47 -12.90
C GLU A 278 20.01 -33.46 -13.51
N VAL A 279 19.79 -32.56 -14.47
CA VAL A 279 18.52 -32.45 -15.21
C VAL A 279 18.78 -32.32 -16.70
N ARG A 280 17.80 -32.71 -17.52
CA ARG A 280 17.89 -32.53 -18.98
C ARG A 280 17.87 -31.03 -19.28
N PHE A 281 18.84 -30.58 -20.07
CA PHE A 281 18.93 -29.20 -20.49
C PHE A 281 17.78 -28.84 -21.45
N HIS A 282 17.15 -27.70 -21.22
CA HIS A 282 16.19 -27.10 -22.13
C HIS A 282 16.35 -25.57 -22.13
N PRO A 283 16.42 -24.90 -23.30
CA PRO A 283 16.62 -23.45 -23.38
C PRO A 283 15.59 -22.60 -22.63
N MET A 284 14.34 -23.07 -22.55
CA MET A 284 13.25 -22.37 -21.86
C MET A 284 13.29 -22.48 -20.32
N GLY A 285 14.02 -23.45 -19.76
CA GLY A 285 14.06 -23.61 -18.31
C GLY A 285 14.56 -24.98 -17.85
N LEU A 286 15.16 -25.00 -16.66
CA LEU A 286 15.71 -26.21 -16.06
C LEU A 286 14.82 -26.63 -14.87
N LYS A 287 13.94 -27.61 -15.09
CA LYS A 287 12.96 -28.05 -14.09
C LYS A 287 13.66 -28.72 -12.90
N CYS A 288 13.43 -28.21 -11.70
CA CYS A 288 13.92 -28.82 -10.48
C CYS A 288 13.21 -30.14 -10.20
N ARG A 289 13.96 -31.21 -9.91
CA ARG A 289 13.38 -32.51 -9.50
C ARG A 289 12.93 -32.55 -8.04
N GLY A 290 13.38 -31.59 -7.22
CA GLY A 290 12.99 -31.48 -5.81
C GLY A 290 11.62 -30.84 -5.64
N CYS A 291 11.46 -29.58 -6.08
CA CYS A 291 10.22 -28.83 -5.91
C CYS A 291 9.35 -28.71 -7.18
N GLY A 292 9.82 -29.19 -8.34
CA GLY A 292 9.11 -29.05 -9.61
C GLY A 292 9.17 -27.64 -10.23
N GLY A 293 9.73 -26.66 -9.53
CA GLY A 293 9.86 -25.27 -10.00
C GLY A 293 11.04 -25.05 -10.95
N TYR A 294 11.15 -23.81 -11.46
CA TYR A 294 12.10 -23.41 -12.50
C TYR A 294 13.16 -22.41 -12.03
N ASN A 295 13.16 -22.00 -10.76
CA ASN A 295 14.15 -21.10 -10.19
C ASN A 295 15.45 -21.85 -9.87
N THR A 296 16.17 -22.22 -10.92
CA THR A 296 17.38 -23.04 -10.88
C THR A 296 18.53 -22.32 -11.59
N LEU A 297 19.74 -22.55 -11.09
CA LEU A 297 20.99 -22.07 -11.68
C LEU A 297 21.75 -23.24 -12.27
N ASN A 298 22.38 -23.03 -13.43
CA ASN A 298 23.33 -23.99 -13.96
C ASN A 298 24.57 -24.01 -13.06
N ALA A 299 24.94 -25.19 -12.56
CA ALA A 299 26.14 -25.37 -11.74
C ALA A 299 27.42 -25.52 -12.59
N GLY A 300 27.31 -25.55 -13.93
CA GLY A 300 28.42 -25.60 -14.87
C GLY A 300 28.97 -24.21 -15.21
N ARG A 301 30.27 -24.03 -14.93
CA ARG A 301 31.10 -22.79 -14.96
C ARG A 301 30.80 -21.78 -13.84
N ARG A 302 31.26 -22.10 -12.62
CA ARG A 302 32.02 -21.08 -11.89
C ARG A 302 33.36 -20.98 -12.62
N ASP A 303 33.69 -19.81 -13.16
CA ASP A 303 35.06 -19.54 -13.57
C ASP A 303 35.93 -19.60 -12.31
N ASN A 304 36.57 -20.74 -12.09
CA ASN A 304 37.77 -20.80 -11.27
C ASN A 304 38.86 -20.09 -12.07
N ASN A 305 38.94 -18.76 -11.93
CA ASN A 305 40.08 -17.96 -12.36
C ASN A 305 40.25 -16.81 -11.36
N VAL A 306 40.75 -17.16 -10.18
CA VAL A 306 41.76 -16.38 -9.47
C VAL A 306 42.72 -17.44 -8.91
N ASP A 307 43.70 -17.82 -9.73
CA ASP A 307 44.93 -18.39 -9.21
C ASP A 307 45.64 -17.25 -8.47
N ASP A 308 45.46 -17.17 -7.15
CA ASP A 308 46.41 -16.49 -6.27
C ASP A 308 47.69 -17.35 -6.26
N THR A 309 48.48 -17.21 -7.31
CA THR A 309 49.90 -17.54 -7.28
C THR A 309 50.61 -16.38 -6.62
N ASP A 310 50.59 -16.37 -5.29
CA ASP A 310 51.50 -15.54 -4.50
C ASP A 310 52.91 -16.15 -4.63
N GLY A 311 53.59 -15.73 -5.70
CA GLY A 311 54.97 -16.07 -6.01
C GLY A 311 55.91 -15.16 -5.23
N THR A 312 56.53 -15.72 -4.20
CA THR A 312 57.75 -15.22 -3.56
C THR A 312 58.92 -15.19 -4.54
N SER A 313 59.57 -14.02 -4.71
CA SER A 313 60.97 -13.76 -5.13
C SER A 313 61.00 -12.34 -5.72
N GLU A 314 61.85 -11.37 -5.35
CA GLU A 314 63.12 -11.26 -4.63
C GLU A 314 63.20 -9.85 -4.01
#